data_AF-R0HDY8-F1
#
_entry.id   AF-R0HDY8-F1
#
_cell.length_a   1.000
_cell.length_b   1.000
_cell.length_c   1.000
_cell.angle_alpha   90.00
_cell.angle_beta   90.00
_cell.angle_gamma   90.00
#
_symmetry.space_group_name_H-M   'P 1'
#
loop_
_entity.id
_entity.type
_entity.pdbx_description
1 polymer ?
#
loop_
_entity_poly.entity_id
_entity_poly.type
_entity_poly.pdbx_seq_one_letter_code
_entity_poly.pdbx_strand_id
1 'polypeptide(L)'
;MDRFVYVCLFFLFISSTSKLTTSYPLSTKSRWIVDEKGQRVKLACVNWPAHLQPTVAEGLSKQPLDSISKKIISMGCNCVRLTWPLDLMTNDTLALKVTVKQSFEILKLFEDVSGIQTHNPKILNLPLFNAFQAGAVARMTSTPSSVTLTGKTCMHAGPGLQSKNVLFHPSSGLCVTNSPSYKLATVRLGPCPKADPCTFNPNKGILRINKMCVEAPNVAGQKVKLGVGTKCSKLGQIAATKMHFSFKTSNGLLLCLDVDERDNIVVANPCKCLTKDASCDPAIQWFKVL
;
A
#
# COMPACT_ATOMS: atom_id res chain seq x y z
N MET A 1 21.55 16.87 -80.99
CA MET A 1 22.08 17.69 -79.89
C MET A 1 20.95 17.91 -78.92
N ASP A 2 20.89 17.49 -77.67
CA ASP A 2 21.65 16.58 -76.80
C ASP A 2 20.71 16.44 -75.57
N ARG A 3 20.27 15.24 -75.17
CA ARG A 3 20.92 14.31 -74.23
C ARG A 3 20.56 14.59 -72.75
N PHE A 4 20.37 13.50 -72.00
CA PHE A 4 20.22 13.32 -70.54
C PHE A 4 18.80 13.35 -69.95
N VAL A 5 18.09 12.22 -69.76
CA VAL A 5 18.32 11.05 -68.86
C VAL A 5 17.95 11.33 -67.40
N TYR A 6 16.85 10.66 -66.97
CA TYR A 6 16.48 10.14 -65.64
C TYR A 6 16.91 10.90 -64.36
N VAL A 7 16.02 10.98 -63.38
CA VAL A 7 16.13 10.24 -62.09
C VAL A 7 15.17 10.84 -61.05
N CYS A 8 14.34 9.95 -60.50
CA CYS A 8 13.63 10.00 -59.23
C CYS A 8 12.56 11.09 -58.99
N LEU A 9 11.32 10.68 -59.23
CA LEU A 9 10.25 10.72 -58.23
C LEU A 9 10.79 10.38 -56.82
N PHE A 10 11.33 11.37 -56.11
CA PHE A 10 11.52 11.28 -54.67
C PHE A 10 10.22 11.78 -54.03
N PHE A 11 9.18 10.96 -54.10
CA PHE A 11 8.17 10.96 -53.04
C PHE A 11 8.94 10.67 -51.75
N LEU A 12 9.32 11.72 -51.01
CA LEU A 12 9.60 11.59 -49.58
C LEU A 12 8.27 11.22 -48.93
N PHE A 13 7.90 9.94 -49.04
CA PHE A 13 7.16 9.25 -48.02
C PHE A 13 8.02 9.38 -46.77
N ILE A 14 7.84 10.49 -46.04
CA ILE A 14 8.15 10.54 -44.62
C ILE A 14 7.10 9.62 -44.02
N SER A 15 7.39 8.31 -44.11
CA SER A 15 6.76 7.28 -43.32
C SER A 15 7.03 7.66 -41.88
N SER A 16 6.14 8.48 -41.34
CA SER A 16 6.01 8.74 -39.93
C SER A 16 5.64 7.39 -39.35
N THR A 17 6.66 6.56 -39.10
CA THR A 17 6.51 5.38 -38.28
C THR A 17 6.18 5.92 -36.90
N SER A 18 4.89 6.14 -36.65
CA SER A 18 4.36 6.16 -35.31
C SER A 18 4.80 4.84 -34.70
N LYS A 19 5.89 4.86 -33.92
CA LYS A 19 6.31 3.71 -33.11
C LYS A 19 5.10 3.41 -32.24
N LEU A 20 4.38 2.36 -32.62
CA LEU A 20 3.31 1.80 -31.84
C LEU A 20 3.99 1.27 -30.57
N THR A 21 3.95 2.08 -29.51
CA THR A 21 4.50 1.70 -28.23
C THR A 21 3.42 0.87 -27.54
N THR A 22 3.50 -0.43 -27.75
CA THR A 22 2.74 -1.39 -26.97
C THR A 22 3.44 -1.49 -25.61
N SER A 23 2.70 -1.34 -24.51
CA SER A 23 3.22 -1.73 -23.19
C SER A 23 3.30 -3.25 -23.17
N TYR A 24 4.43 -3.78 -23.63
CA TYR A 24 4.68 -5.22 -23.69
C TYR A 24 4.79 -5.80 -22.26
N PRO A 25 4.23 -6.99 -21.96
CA PRO A 25 4.44 -7.69 -20.69
C PRO A 25 5.94 -7.82 -20.38
N LEU A 26 6.36 -7.13 -19.31
CA LEU A 26 7.69 -7.31 -18.73
C LEU A 26 7.76 -8.68 -18.04
N SER A 27 8.89 -9.35 -18.22
CA SER A 27 9.19 -10.62 -17.57
C SER A 27 10.54 -10.56 -16.86
N THR A 28 10.93 -11.63 -16.18
CA THR A 28 12.21 -11.71 -15.47
C THR A 28 13.09 -12.79 -16.08
N LYS A 29 14.34 -12.46 -16.39
CA LYS A 29 15.38 -13.42 -16.77
C LYS A 29 16.52 -13.35 -15.77
N SER A 30 16.63 -14.36 -14.91
CA SER A 30 17.51 -14.33 -13.73
C SER A 30 17.22 -13.07 -12.89
N ARG A 31 18.23 -12.24 -12.62
CA ARG A 31 18.12 -10.99 -11.85
C ARG A 31 17.63 -9.77 -12.65
N TRP A 32 17.34 -9.92 -13.95
CA TRP A 32 17.01 -8.80 -14.82
C TRP A 32 15.53 -8.79 -15.19
N ILE A 33 14.96 -7.58 -15.27
CA ILE A 33 13.69 -7.33 -15.93
C ILE A 33 13.97 -7.24 -17.43
N VAL A 34 13.19 -7.96 -18.24
CA VAL A 34 13.34 -8.00 -19.69
C VAL A 34 11.99 -7.76 -20.38
N ASP A 35 12.04 -7.19 -21.59
CA ASP A 35 10.88 -7.10 -22.47
C ASP A 35 10.61 -8.44 -23.20
N GLU A 36 9.59 -8.47 -24.06
CA GLU A 36 9.25 -9.64 -24.87
C GLU A 36 10.37 -10.10 -25.80
N LYS A 37 11.28 -9.20 -26.19
CA LYS A 37 12.46 -9.51 -27.02
C LYS A 37 13.63 -10.02 -26.17
N GLY A 38 13.46 -10.15 -24.86
CA GLY A 38 14.50 -10.54 -23.91
C GLY A 38 15.53 -9.43 -23.64
N GLN A 39 15.27 -8.20 -24.07
CA GLN A 39 16.16 -7.06 -23.84
C GLN A 39 15.98 -6.54 -22.42
N ARG A 40 17.10 -6.24 -21.76
CA ARG A 40 17.08 -5.73 -20.38
C ARG A 40 16.43 -4.36 -20.30
N VAL A 41 15.43 -4.24 -19.42
CA VAL A 41 14.77 -2.98 -19.07
C VAL A 41 15.28 -2.50 -17.72
N LYS A 42 15.69 -1.23 -17.64
CA LYS A 42 15.98 -0.55 -16.37
C LYS A 42 14.80 0.36 -16.04
N LEU A 43 14.24 0.18 -14.85
CA LEU A 43 13.15 0.99 -14.33
C LEU A 43 13.72 2.22 -13.61
N ALA A 44 13.43 3.41 -14.14
CA ALA A 44 13.68 4.70 -13.51
C ALA A 44 12.33 5.27 -13.07
N CYS A 45 11.91 4.90 -11.85
CA CYS A 45 10.56 5.20 -11.38
C CYS A 45 10.51 6.44 -10.48
N VAL A 46 9.40 7.17 -10.56
CA VAL A 46 8.98 8.08 -9.49
C VAL A 46 8.00 7.38 -8.57
N ASN A 47 7.98 7.75 -7.29
CA ASN A 47 6.92 7.35 -6.38
C ASN A 47 5.80 8.40 -6.44
N TRP A 48 4.58 7.99 -6.82
CA TRP A 48 3.41 8.87 -6.82
C TRP A 48 2.47 8.46 -5.67
N PRO A 49 2.33 9.29 -4.62
CA PRO A 49 1.45 8.98 -3.51
C PRO A 49 -0.02 8.96 -3.92
N ALA A 50 -0.71 7.88 -3.56
CA ALA A 50 -2.17 7.68 -3.71
C ALA A 50 -2.77 6.87 -2.54
N HIS A 51 -1.98 6.58 -1.50
CA HIS A 51 -2.40 5.80 -0.33
C HIS A 51 -3.09 6.64 0.76
N LEU A 52 -3.19 7.95 0.54
CA LEU A 52 -3.74 8.90 1.50
C LEU A 52 -5.24 8.71 1.64
N GLN A 53 -5.80 9.33 2.68
CA GLN A 53 -7.20 9.18 3.07
C GLN A 53 -8.22 9.47 1.96
N PRO A 54 -8.01 10.43 1.03
CA PRO A 54 -8.91 10.63 -0.11
C PRO A 54 -8.84 9.51 -1.16
N THR A 55 -7.83 8.63 -1.09
CA THR A 55 -7.60 7.45 -1.94
C THR A 55 -7.42 7.75 -3.44
N VAL A 56 -6.95 8.96 -3.74
CA VAL A 56 -6.65 9.46 -5.09
C VAL A 56 -5.20 9.95 -5.11
N ALA A 57 -4.56 9.88 -6.28
CA ALA A 57 -3.19 10.34 -6.44
C ALA A 57 -3.05 11.85 -6.20
N GLU A 58 -2.00 12.24 -5.48
CA GLU A 58 -1.74 13.63 -5.12
C GLU A 58 -1.53 14.53 -6.35
N GLY A 59 -1.87 15.81 -6.21
CA GLY A 59 -1.68 16.82 -7.24
C GLY A 59 -2.75 16.85 -8.34
N LEU A 60 -3.69 15.90 -8.38
CA LEU A 60 -4.81 15.91 -9.33
C LEU A 60 -5.81 17.05 -9.11
N SER A 61 -5.79 17.72 -7.95
CA SER A 61 -6.51 18.98 -7.77
C SER A 61 -5.78 20.20 -8.34
N LYS A 62 -4.47 20.09 -8.60
CA LYS A 62 -3.60 21.20 -9.00
C LYS A 62 -3.24 21.19 -10.49
N GLN A 63 -3.15 20.02 -11.11
CA GLN A 63 -2.78 19.88 -12.52
C GLN A 63 -3.52 18.73 -13.22
N PRO A 64 -3.75 18.83 -14.54
CA PRO A 64 -4.27 17.71 -15.32
C PRO A 64 -3.33 16.51 -15.27
N LEU A 65 -3.90 15.30 -15.21
CA LEU A 65 -3.15 14.04 -15.18
C LEU A 65 -2.13 13.91 -16.34
N ASP A 66 -2.52 14.39 -17.53
CA ASP A 66 -1.66 14.41 -18.72
C ASP A 66 -0.42 15.29 -18.55
N SER A 67 -0.57 16.47 -17.94
CA SER A 67 0.52 17.39 -17.65
C SER A 67 1.52 16.79 -16.66
N ILE A 68 1.01 16.18 -15.58
CA ILE A 68 1.85 15.50 -14.58
C ILE A 68 2.61 14.33 -15.22
N SER A 69 1.92 13.51 -16.01
CA SER A 69 2.53 12.36 -16.70
C SER A 69 3.63 12.79 -17.68
N LYS A 70 3.39 13.84 -18.47
CA LYS A 70 4.40 14.43 -19.36
C LYS A 70 5.60 14.98 -18.60
N LYS A 71 5.38 15.59 -17.44
CA LYS A 71 6.47 16.08 -16.59
C LYS A 71 7.34 14.93 -16.08
N ILE A 72 6.73 13.83 -15.64
CA ILE A 72 7.44 12.62 -15.21
C ILE A 72 8.33 12.07 -16.34
N ILE A 73 7.78 11.98 -17.56
CA ILE A 73 8.54 11.57 -18.74
C ILE A 73 9.71 12.54 -19.02
N SER A 74 9.48 13.85 -18.93
CA SER A 74 10.53 14.86 -19.17
C SER A 74 11.68 14.81 -18.17
N MET A 75 11.47 14.22 -16.98
CA MET A 75 12.51 13.97 -15.99
C MET A 75 13.32 12.69 -16.26
N GLY A 76 13.02 11.98 -17.37
CA GLY A 76 13.68 10.73 -17.74
C GLY A 76 13.11 9.49 -17.06
N CYS A 77 11.96 9.60 -16.39
CA CYS A 77 11.32 8.48 -15.73
C CYS A 77 10.46 7.66 -16.70
N ASN A 78 10.52 6.33 -16.60
CA ASN A 78 9.79 5.39 -17.46
C ASN A 78 8.81 4.51 -16.69
N CYS A 79 8.65 4.74 -15.39
CA CYS A 79 7.68 4.06 -14.56
C CYS A 79 7.20 4.96 -13.41
N VAL A 80 6.05 4.62 -12.86
CA VAL A 80 5.50 5.22 -11.66
C VAL A 80 5.23 4.10 -10.67
N ARG A 81 5.66 4.27 -9.42
CA ARG A 81 5.26 3.45 -8.29
C ARG A 81 4.09 4.15 -7.60
N LEU A 82 2.88 3.66 -7.84
CA LEU A 82 1.67 4.18 -7.22
C LEU A 82 1.44 3.48 -5.88
N THR A 83 1.41 4.23 -4.78
CA THR A 83 1.17 3.65 -3.45
C THR A 83 -0.32 3.36 -3.26
N TRP A 84 -0.67 2.18 -2.73
CA TRP A 84 -2.06 1.74 -2.61
C TRP A 84 -2.65 1.99 -1.20
N PRO A 85 -3.87 2.54 -1.07
CA PRO A 85 -4.57 2.70 0.21
C PRO A 85 -5.24 1.40 0.66
N LEU A 86 -4.91 0.93 1.88
CA LEU A 86 -5.44 -0.33 2.42
C LEU A 86 -6.98 -0.36 2.48
N ASP A 87 -7.62 0.78 2.72
CA ASP A 87 -9.07 0.86 2.86
C ASP A 87 -9.82 0.51 1.57
N LEU A 88 -9.20 0.68 0.39
CA LEU A 88 -9.79 0.22 -0.87
C LEU A 88 -9.82 -1.32 -1.01
N MET A 89 -9.05 -2.05 -0.20
CA MET A 89 -9.00 -3.52 -0.22
C MET A 89 -9.78 -4.16 0.91
N THR A 90 -10.00 -3.44 2.01
CA THR A 90 -10.70 -3.98 3.19
C THR A 90 -12.10 -3.43 3.40
N ASN A 91 -12.53 -2.45 2.59
CA ASN A 91 -13.84 -1.84 2.72
C ASN A 91 -14.47 -1.66 1.33
N ASP A 92 -15.18 -2.70 0.86
CA ASP A 92 -15.86 -2.70 -0.44
C ASP A 92 -16.87 -1.57 -0.60
N THR A 93 -17.50 -1.15 0.50
CA THR A 93 -18.44 -0.03 0.46
C THR A 93 -17.71 1.28 0.16
N LEU A 94 -16.59 1.54 0.84
CA LEU A 94 -15.74 2.68 0.52
C LEU A 94 -15.19 2.59 -0.91
N ALA A 95 -14.68 1.42 -1.30
CA ALA A 95 -14.02 1.23 -2.58
C ALA A 95 -14.97 1.37 -3.78
N LEU A 96 -16.16 0.76 -3.70
CA LEU A 96 -17.05 0.60 -4.86
C LEU A 96 -18.25 1.57 -4.85
N LYS A 97 -18.61 2.16 -3.70
CA LYS A 97 -19.80 3.01 -3.59
C LYS A 97 -19.51 4.47 -3.28
N VAL A 98 -18.44 4.77 -2.55
CA VAL A 98 -18.05 6.16 -2.27
C VAL A 98 -17.35 6.72 -3.50
N THR A 99 -17.75 7.92 -3.94
CA THR A 99 -17.10 8.62 -5.05
C THR A 99 -15.93 9.47 -4.58
N VAL A 100 -15.06 9.89 -5.51
CA VAL A 100 -14.00 10.87 -5.22
C VAL A 100 -14.57 12.13 -4.59
N LYS A 101 -15.64 12.68 -5.16
CA LYS A 101 -16.33 13.86 -4.61
C LYS A 101 -16.71 13.67 -3.14
N GLN A 102 -17.44 12.60 -2.86
CA GLN A 102 -17.93 12.30 -1.51
C GLN A 102 -16.78 12.11 -0.53
N SER A 103 -15.72 11.40 -0.93
CA SER A 103 -14.54 11.20 -0.09
C SER A 103 -13.88 12.54 0.28
N PHE A 104 -13.66 13.42 -0.69
CA PHE A 104 -13.07 14.73 -0.45
C PHE A 104 -13.99 15.65 0.38
N GLU A 105 -15.31 15.62 0.16
CA GLU A 105 -16.28 16.39 0.95
C GLU A 105 -16.36 15.92 2.41
N ILE A 106 -16.34 14.61 2.66
CA ILE A 106 -16.28 14.02 4.02
C ILE A 106 -15.03 14.50 4.76
N LEU A 107 -13.92 14.66 4.04
CA LEU A 107 -12.65 15.15 4.57
C LEU A 107 -12.56 16.68 4.59
N LYS A 108 -13.61 17.40 4.19
CA LYS A 108 -13.68 18.86 4.11
C LYS A 108 -12.64 19.48 3.16
N LEU A 109 -12.24 18.76 2.12
CA LEU A 109 -11.29 19.18 1.09
C LEU A 109 -12.00 19.86 -0.09
N PHE A 110 -12.81 20.87 0.18
CA PHE A 110 -13.68 21.50 -0.82
C PHE A 110 -12.90 22.23 -1.93
N GLU A 111 -11.77 22.86 -1.60
CA GLU A 111 -10.90 23.49 -2.58
C GLU A 111 -10.30 22.46 -3.55
N ASP A 112 -9.95 21.27 -3.05
CA ASP A 112 -9.43 20.20 -3.90
C ASP A 112 -10.52 19.58 -4.77
N VAL A 113 -11.78 19.51 -4.30
CA VAL A 113 -12.93 19.16 -5.15
C VAL A 113 -13.05 20.15 -6.31
N SER A 114 -12.98 21.45 -6.03
CA SER A 114 -13.01 22.50 -7.07
C SER A 114 -11.84 22.34 -8.04
N GLY A 115 -10.62 22.14 -7.52
CA GLY A 115 -9.44 21.91 -8.34
C GLY A 115 -9.52 20.66 -9.22
N ILE A 116 -10.05 19.54 -8.69
CA ILE A 116 -10.28 18.32 -9.46
C ILE A 116 -11.36 18.56 -10.52
N GLN A 117 -12.43 19.27 -10.21
CA GLN A 117 -13.47 19.63 -11.18
C GLN A 117 -12.89 20.45 -12.34
N THR A 118 -11.97 21.36 -12.07
CA THR A 118 -11.30 22.16 -13.10
C THR A 118 -10.32 21.35 -13.94
N HIS A 119 -9.44 20.57 -13.31
CA HIS A 119 -8.30 19.94 -14.01
C HIS A 119 -8.56 18.51 -14.47
N ASN A 120 -9.38 17.76 -13.74
CA ASN A 120 -9.62 16.33 -13.94
C ASN A 120 -11.10 15.95 -13.70
N PRO A 121 -12.09 16.63 -14.32
CA PRO A 121 -13.52 16.48 -13.99
C PRO A 121 -14.04 15.04 -14.10
N LYS A 122 -13.43 14.24 -14.99
CA LYS A 122 -13.85 12.86 -15.25
C LYS A 122 -13.65 11.91 -14.07
N ILE A 123 -12.78 12.24 -13.10
CA ILE A 123 -12.52 11.36 -11.95
C ILE A 123 -13.49 11.62 -10.80
N LEU A 124 -14.12 12.80 -10.76
CA LEU A 124 -14.80 13.30 -9.57
C LEU A 124 -16.01 12.42 -9.16
N ASN A 125 -16.71 11.88 -10.15
CA ASN A 125 -17.90 11.04 -9.94
C ASN A 125 -17.60 9.53 -10.01
N LEU A 126 -16.33 9.13 -10.16
CA LEU A 126 -15.98 7.72 -10.13
C LEU A 126 -15.96 7.19 -8.70
N PRO A 127 -16.37 5.92 -8.48
CA PRO A 127 -16.03 5.21 -7.25
C PRO A 127 -14.54 5.25 -6.97
N LEU A 128 -14.13 5.28 -5.70
CA LEU A 128 -12.72 5.43 -5.32
C LEU A 128 -11.82 4.35 -5.93
N PHE A 129 -12.28 3.10 -6.01
CA PHE A 129 -11.56 2.02 -6.68
C PHE A 129 -11.37 2.29 -8.17
N ASN A 130 -12.44 2.72 -8.85
CA ASN A 130 -12.39 3.05 -10.27
C ASN A 130 -11.54 4.30 -10.53
N ALA A 131 -11.54 5.28 -9.62
CA ALA A 131 -10.70 6.46 -9.69
C ALA A 131 -9.23 6.12 -9.46
N PHE A 132 -8.93 5.20 -8.53
CA PHE A 132 -7.59 4.67 -8.33
C PHE A 132 -7.10 3.93 -9.58
N GLN A 133 -7.94 3.06 -10.15
CA GLN A 133 -7.63 2.40 -11.43
C GLN A 133 -7.49 3.41 -12.55
N ALA A 134 -8.38 4.40 -12.67
CA ALA A 134 -8.30 5.43 -13.69
C ALA A 134 -7.05 6.30 -13.52
N GLY A 135 -6.65 6.68 -12.30
CA GLY A 135 -5.37 7.36 -12.07
C GLY A 135 -4.16 6.48 -12.38
N ALA A 136 -4.30 5.16 -12.20
CA ALA A 136 -3.31 4.15 -12.56
C ALA A 136 -3.37 3.70 -14.04
N VAL A 137 -4.35 4.15 -14.84
CA VAL A 137 -4.59 3.64 -16.20
C VAL A 137 -4.79 4.75 -17.22
N ALA A 138 -5.16 5.95 -16.80
CA ALA A 138 -5.47 7.05 -17.70
C ALA A 138 -4.19 7.62 -18.32
N ARG A 139 -3.93 7.14 -19.54
CA ARG A 139 -3.29 7.84 -20.67
C ARG A 139 -1.78 7.76 -20.89
N MET A 140 -1.11 6.72 -20.40
CA MET A 140 0.20 6.36 -20.95
C MET A 140 0.12 5.74 -22.37
N THR A 141 -1.09 5.60 -22.91
CA THR A 141 -1.39 5.09 -24.26
C THR A 141 -1.48 6.17 -25.34
N SER A 142 -1.42 7.47 -25.01
CA SER A 142 -1.68 8.55 -25.99
C SER A 142 -0.46 9.38 -26.43
N THR A 143 0.76 9.06 -26.00
CA THR A 143 1.99 9.67 -26.53
C THR A 143 3.15 8.65 -26.57
N PRO A 144 4.17 8.82 -27.44
CA PRO A 144 5.11 7.77 -27.88
C PRO A 144 6.16 7.34 -26.83
N SER A 145 5.97 7.71 -25.57
CA SER A 145 6.91 7.50 -24.48
C SER A 145 6.16 6.84 -23.33
N SER A 146 5.88 5.54 -23.48
CA SER A 146 5.18 4.78 -22.46
C SER A 146 5.93 4.82 -21.14
N VAL A 147 5.27 5.38 -20.14
CA VAL A 147 5.52 5.04 -18.75
C VAL A 147 4.80 3.72 -18.53
N THR A 148 5.50 2.68 -18.08
CA THR A 148 4.86 1.43 -17.69
C THR A 148 4.51 1.54 -16.22
N LEU A 149 3.23 1.65 -15.91
CA LEU A 149 2.73 1.33 -14.58
C LEU A 149 2.85 -0.17 -14.42
N THR A 150 3.95 -0.65 -13.85
CA THR A 150 4.02 -2.00 -13.29
C THR A 150 3.23 -2.05 -11.98
N GLY A 151 1.96 -1.67 -12.04
CA GLY A 151 0.97 -2.34 -11.24
C GLY A 151 0.69 -3.64 -11.98
N LYS A 152 1.46 -4.70 -11.71
CA LYS A 152 0.81 -6.01 -11.79
C LYS A 152 -0.42 -5.85 -10.90
N THR A 153 -1.61 -5.81 -11.50
CA THR A 153 -2.75 -6.38 -10.83
C THR A 153 -2.32 -7.81 -10.53
N CYS A 154 -1.76 -8.03 -9.34
CA CYS A 154 -1.91 -9.32 -8.71
C CYS A 154 -3.41 -9.44 -8.36
N MET A 155 -4.22 -9.62 -9.39
CA MET A 155 -5.40 -10.48 -9.37
C MET A 155 -4.96 -11.94 -9.50
N HIS A 156 -3.74 -12.27 -9.09
CA HIS A 156 -3.57 -13.56 -8.46
C HIS A 156 -4.22 -13.36 -7.11
N ALA A 157 -5.26 -14.14 -6.80
CA ALA A 157 -5.45 -14.54 -5.42
C ALA A 157 -4.06 -14.91 -4.93
N GLY A 158 -3.46 -14.05 -4.09
CA GLY A 158 -2.20 -14.38 -3.44
C GLY A 158 -2.39 -15.78 -2.85
N PRO A 159 -1.40 -16.69 -2.96
CA PRO A 159 -1.57 -18.10 -2.66
C PRO A 159 -2.41 -18.21 -1.40
N GLY A 160 -3.66 -18.66 -1.57
CA GLY A 160 -4.75 -18.35 -0.66
C GLY A 160 -4.26 -18.45 0.76
N LEU A 161 -4.18 -17.30 1.45
CA LEU A 161 -3.84 -17.31 2.86
C LEU A 161 -4.95 -18.15 3.48
N GLN A 162 -4.60 -19.38 3.87
CA GLN A 162 -5.53 -20.38 4.38
C GLN A 162 -6.49 -19.70 5.34
N SER A 163 -7.77 -20.11 5.33
CA SER A 163 -8.92 -19.50 6.02
C SER A 163 -8.75 -19.29 7.54
N LYS A 164 -7.78 -18.46 7.93
CA LYS A 164 -7.41 -18.12 9.28
C LYS A 164 -6.91 -16.69 9.28
N ASN A 165 -7.46 -15.88 10.18
CA ASN A 165 -6.99 -14.53 10.32
C ASN A 165 -5.59 -14.55 10.94
N VAL A 166 -4.70 -13.66 10.52
CA VAL A 166 -3.33 -13.56 11.04
C VAL A 166 -3.06 -12.17 11.60
N LEU A 167 -2.19 -12.09 12.61
CA LEU A 167 -1.80 -10.81 13.19
C LEU A 167 -0.51 -10.34 12.52
N PHE A 168 -0.64 -9.37 11.63
CA PHE A 168 0.38 -8.86 10.74
C PHE A 168 1.05 -7.60 11.29
N HIS A 169 2.37 -7.49 11.12
CA HIS A 169 3.17 -6.32 11.48
C HIS A 169 3.64 -5.60 10.20
N PRO A 170 3.03 -4.45 9.83
CA PRO A 170 3.21 -3.84 8.51
C PRO A 170 4.62 -3.39 8.17
N SER A 171 5.36 -2.84 9.13
CA SER A 171 6.70 -2.29 8.87
C SER A 171 7.73 -3.39 8.57
N SER A 172 7.58 -4.58 9.16
CA SER A 172 8.48 -5.72 8.91
C SER A 172 7.98 -6.68 7.84
N GLY A 173 6.69 -6.64 7.48
CA GLY A 173 6.08 -7.60 6.57
C GLY A 173 5.95 -9.02 7.16
N LEU A 174 6.13 -9.18 8.47
CA LEU A 174 6.05 -10.46 9.17
C LEU A 174 4.73 -10.58 9.95
N CYS A 175 4.39 -11.80 10.35
CA CYS A 175 3.22 -12.08 11.15
C CYS A 175 3.60 -12.70 12.49
N VAL A 176 2.71 -12.56 13.45
CA VAL A 176 2.87 -13.14 14.78
C VAL A 176 2.79 -14.67 14.73
N THR A 177 3.78 -15.28 15.39
CA THR A 177 3.93 -16.71 15.61
C THR A 177 4.24 -16.95 17.08
N ASN A 178 3.79 -18.08 17.60
CA ASN A 178 4.12 -18.56 18.91
C ASN A 178 5.52 -19.18 18.88
N SER A 179 6.30 -18.96 19.94
CA SER A 179 7.53 -19.71 20.14
C SER A 179 7.20 -21.03 20.83
N PRO A 180 7.54 -22.21 20.24
CA PRO A 180 7.17 -23.52 20.80
C PRO A 180 8.01 -23.93 22.03
N SER A 181 8.59 -22.98 22.76
CA SER A 181 9.34 -23.28 23.98
C SER A 181 8.38 -23.53 25.15
N TYR A 182 8.29 -24.80 25.56
CA TYR A 182 7.43 -25.37 26.61
C TYR A 182 7.44 -24.66 27.99
N LYS A 183 8.30 -23.66 28.21
CA LYS A 183 8.41 -22.94 29.49
C LYS A 183 7.95 -21.47 29.45
N LEU A 184 7.76 -20.88 28.26
CA LEU A 184 7.29 -19.49 28.12
C LEU A 184 6.71 -19.28 26.71
N ALA A 185 5.37 -19.24 26.59
CA ALA A 185 4.70 -18.95 25.32
C ALA A 185 4.85 -17.47 24.97
N THR A 186 6.06 -17.07 24.57
CA THR A 186 6.36 -15.72 24.10
C THR A 186 5.99 -15.58 22.64
N VAL A 187 5.52 -14.39 22.30
CA VAL A 187 5.08 -14.06 20.95
C VAL A 187 6.24 -13.46 20.15
N ARG A 188 6.44 -13.93 18.92
CA ARG A 188 7.51 -13.46 18.02
C ARG A 188 6.98 -13.27 16.60
N LEU A 189 7.67 -12.49 15.78
CA LEU A 189 7.35 -12.38 14.37
C LEU A 189 8.04 -13.48 13.56
N GLY A 190 7.37 -13.92 12.51
CA GLY A 190 7.86 -14.90 11.55
C GLY A 190 7.08 -14.84 10.22
N PRO A 191 7.41 -15.71 9.26
CA PRO A 191 6.74 -15.73 7.96
C PRO A 191 5.23 -15.99 8.08
N CYS A 192 4.42 -15.17 7.43
CA CYS A 192 2.95 -15.23 7.50
C CYS A 192 2.31 -16.59 7.13
N PRO A 193 2.84 -17.39 6.19
CA PRO A 193 2.31 -18.74 5.95
C PRO A 193 2.39 -19.67 7.16
N LYS A 194 3.35 -19.42 8.07
CA LYS A 194 3.56 -20.15 9.32
C LYS A 194 2.93 -19.46 10.53
N ALA A 195 2.20 -18.36 10.33
CA ALA A 195 1.58 -17.59 11.39
C ALA A 195 0.52 -18.40 12.13
N ASP A 196 0.38 -18.10 13.41
CA ASP A 196 -0.70 -18.64 14.21
C ASP A 196 -2.03 -17.95 13.88
N PRO A 197 -3.16 -18.70 13.89
CA PRO A 197 -4.47 -18.10 13.71
C PRO A 197 -4.76 -17.13 14.86
N CYS A 198 -5.29 -15.95 14.53
CA CYS A 198 -5.62 -14.92 15.50
C CYS A 198 -7.09 -14.51 15.41
N THR A 199 -7.61 -13.94 16.48
CA THR A 199 -8.95 -13.34 16.49
C THR A 199 -8.99 -12.23 17.52
N PHE A 200 -9.49 -11.06 17.13
CA PHE A 200 -9.71 -9.96 18.06
C PHE A 200 -11.21 -9.71 18.24
N ASN A 201 -11.67 -9.68 19.50
CA ASN A 201 -13.02 -9.26 19.83
C ASN A 201 -12.99 -7.81 20.34
N PRO A 202 -13.44 -6.81 19.57
CA PRO A 202 -13.37 -5.41 19.96
C PRO A 202 -14.27 -5.07 21.16
N ASN A 203 -15.40 -5.77 21.34
CA ASN A 203 -16.32 -5.53 22.47
C ASN A 203 -15.72 -6.01 23.79
N LYS A 204 -15.04 -7.16 23.77
CA LYS A 204 -14.38 -7.74 24.96
C LYS A 204 -12.94 -7.23 25.14
N GLY A 205 -12.33 -6.68 24.10
CA GLY A 205 -10.92 -6.29 24.07
C GLY A 205 -9.98 -7.48 24.14
N ILE A 206 -10.39 -8.67 23.68
CA ILE A 206 -9.56 -9.88 23.81
C ILE A 206 -8.96 -10.24 22.46
N LEU A 207 -7.63 -10.19 22.39
CA LEU A 207 -6.83 -10.71 21.29
C LEU A 207 -6.41 -12.15 21.59
N ARG A 208 -6.82 -13.07 20.71
CA ARG A 208 -6.43 -14.48 20.77
C ARG A 208 -5.43 -14.81 19.67
N ILE A 209 -4.43 -15.62 20.02
CA ILE A 209 -3.41 -16.18 19.13
C ILE A 209 -3.35 -17.67 19.44
N ASN A 210 -3.64 -18.52 18.46
CA ASN A 210 -3.71 -19.98 18.59
C ASN A 210 -4.54 -20.44 19.81
N LYS A 211 -5.78 -19.94 19.92
CA LYS A 211 -6.75 -20.20 21.00
C LYS A 211 -6.36 -19.66 22.39
N MET A 212 -5.10 -19.28 22.62
CA MET A 212 -4.66 -18.56 23.81
C MET A 212 -4.91 -17.06 23.67
N CYS A 213 -4.97 -16.33 24.78
CA CYS A 213 -5.14 -14.88 24.77
C CYS A 213 -3.81 -14.18 25.10
N VAL A 214 -3.70 -12.91 24.72
CA VAL A 214 -2.55 -12.11 25.11
C VAL A 214 -2.55 -11.85 26.63
N GLU A 215 -1.43 -12.19 27.27
CA GLU A 215 -1.08 -11.83 28.64
C GLU A 215 -0.06 -10.69 28.58
N ALA A 216 -0.55 -9.47 28.81
CA ALA A 216 0.23 -8.26 28.73
C ALA A 216 1.04 -8.04 30.03
N PRO A 217 2.30 -7.60 29.94
CA PRO A 217 3.13 -7.34 31.12
C PRO A 217 2.71 -6.05 31.85
N ASN A 218 3.16 -5.88 33.09
CA ASN A 218 2.92 -4.66 33.87
C ASN A 218 3.99 -3.58 33.70
N VAL A 219 5.07 -3.85 32.95
CA VAL A 219 6.23 -2.95 32.82
C VAL A 219 6.65 -2.87 31.35
N ALA A 220 7.08 -1.68 30.92
CA ALA A 220 7.64 -1.47 29.59
C ALA A 220 8.92 -2.29 29.35
N GLY A 221 9.22 -2.61 28.08
CA GLY A 221 10.34 -3.44 27.66
C GLY A 221 10.16 -4.94 27.92
N GLN A 222 9.11 -5.37 28.61
CA GLN A 222 8.88 -6.79 28.87
C GLN A 222 8.21 -7.51 27.69
N LYS A 223 8.53 -8.80 27.56
CA LYS A 223 7.98 -9.68 26.53
C LYS A 223 6.50 -9.94 26.76
N VAL A 224 5.74 -9.90 25.68
CA VAL A 224 4.32 -10.26 25.66
C VAL A 224 4.20 -11.78 25.64
N LYS A 225 3.34 -12.30 26.52
CA LYS A 225 3.11 -13.74 26.68
C LYS A 225 1.72 -14.12 26.22
N LEU A 226 1.49 -15.42 26.06
CA LEU A 226 0.17 -15.99 25.85
C LEU A 226 -0.30 -16.70 27.12
N GLY A 227 -1.53 -16.40 27.52
CA GLY A 227 -2.18 -16.93 28.71
C GLY A 227 -3.52 -17.59 28.41
N VAL A 228 -4.16 -18.13 29.45
CA VAL A 228 -5.47 -18.78 29.42
C VAL A 228 -6.32 -18.28 30.58
N GLY A 229 -7.64 -18.19 30.40
CA GLY A 229 -8.59 -17.89 31.46
C GLY A 229 -8.40 -16.48 32.04
N THR A 230 -8.12 -16.41 33.35
CA THR A 230 -7.99 -15.14 34.10
C THR A 230 -6.74 -14.35 33.76
N LYS A 231 -5.77 -14.96 33.06
CA LYS A 231 -4.54 -14.27 32.60
C LYS A 231 -4.73 -13.41 31.35
N CYS A 232 -5.92 -13.45 30.73
CA CYS A 232 -6.19 -12.67 29.53
C CYS A 232 -6.26 -11.18 29.84
N SER A 233 -5.40 -10.40 29.20
CA SER A 233 -5.43 -8.94 29.29
C SER A 233 -6.48 -8.35 28.37
N LYS A 234 -7.04 -7.20 28.78
CA LYS A 234 -7.94 -6.40 27.97
C LYS A 234 -7.14 -5.40 27.14
N LEU A 235 -7.17 -5.58 25.83
CA LEU A 235 -6.53 -4.71 24.85
C LEU A 235 -7.58 -3.83 24.17
N GLY A 236 -7.20 -2.60 23.85
CA GLY A 236 -7.96 -1.65 23.04
C GLY A 236 -7.21 -1.30 21.76
N GLN A 237 -7.94 -1.12 20.66
CA GLN A 237 -7.38 -0.51 19.45
C GLN A 237 -7.50 1.02 19.57
N ILE A 238 -6.37 1.72 19.54
CA ILE A 238 -6.30 3.18 19.63
C ILE A 238 -5.77 3.82 18.33
N ALA A 239 -5.82 5.15 18.27
CA ALA A 239 -5.58 5.99 17.10
C ALA A 239 -6.66 5.84 15.99
N ALA A 240 -6.71 6.80 15.07
CA ALA A 240 -7.68 6.80 13.95
C ALA A 240 -7.56 5.55 13.07
N THR A 241 -6.35 4.98 12.96
CA THR A 241 -6.08 3.76 12.18
C THR A 241 -6.50 2.47 12.88
N LYS A 242 -6.77 2.50 14.19
CA LYS A 242 -7.07 1.30 15.02
C LYS A 242 -5.97 0.22 14.98
N MET A 243 -4.75 0.56 14.57
CA MET A 243 -3.65 -0.41 14.43
C MET A 243 -2.74 -0.50 15.66
N HIS A 244 -2.91 0.39 16.64
CA HIS A 244 -2.22 0.29 17.91
C HIS A 244 -3.02 -0.57 18.89
N PHE A 245 -2.49 -1.74 19.22
CA PHE A 245 -3.02 -2.56 20.30
C PHE A 245 -2.45 -2.09 21.63
N SER A 246 -3.29 -1.42 22.41
CA SER A 246 -2.93 -0.82 23.69
C SER A 246 -3.54 -1.55 24.87
N PHE A 247 -2.94 -1.42 26.04
CA PHE A 247 -3.49 -1.88 27.31
C PHE A 247 -3.01 -0.98 28.45
N LYS A 248 -3.75 -0.98 29.56
CA LYS A 248 -3.35 -0.27 30.78
C LYS A 248 -2.75 -1.25 31.76
N THR A 249 -1.60 -0.90 32.32
CA THR A 249 -0.94 -1.61 33.41
C THR A 249 -1.66 -1.35 34.74
N SER A 250 -1.33 -2.11 35.79
CA SER A 250 -1.90 -1.92 37.14
C SER A 250 -1.65 -0.53 37.73
N ASN A 251 -0.55 0.13 37.34
CA ASN A 251 -0.24 1.52 37.74
C ASN A 251 -0.85 2.59 36.81
N GLY A 252 -1.70 2.20 35.86
CA GLY A 252 -2.42 3.12 34.97
C GLY A 252 -1.65 3.61 33.75
N LEU A 253 -0.39 3.16 33.55
CA LEU A 253 0.40 3.48 32.36
C LEU A 253 -0.20 2.84 31.11
N LEU A 254 -0.29 3.61 30.02
CA LEU A 254 -0.75 3.13 28.72
C LEU A 254 0.44 2.59 27.92
N LEU A 255 0.43 1.28 27.66
CA LEU A 255 1.42 0.61 26.83
C LEU A 255 0.78 0.06 25.56
N CYS A 256 1.59 -0.12 24.53
CA CYS A 256 1.21 -0.71 23.26
C CYS A 256 2.09 -1.92 22.94
N LEU A 257 1.53 -2.88 22.21
CA LEU A 257 2.32 -3.95 21.61
C LEU A 257 3.34 -3.33 20.67
N ASP A 258 4.59 -3.75 20.78
CA ASP A 258 5.73 -3.29 19.99
C ASP A 258 6.60 -4.49 19.63
N VAL A 259 7.62 -4.29 18.80
CA VAL A 259 8.54 -5.34 18.38
C VAL A 259 9.96 -4.94 18.75
N ASP A 260 10.67 -5.80 19.49
CA ASP A 260 12.13 -5.70 19.58
C ASP A 260 12.73 -6.21 18.27
N GLU A 261 13.18 -5.28 17.43
CA GLU A 261 13.71 -5.56 16.09
C GLU A 261 14.94 -6.50 16.10
N ARG A 262 15.67 -6.58 17.22
CA ARG A 262 16.87 -7.43 17.33
C ARG A 262 16.52 -8.92 17.27
N ASP A 263 15.45 -9.29 17.97
CA ASP A 263 15.05 -10.69 18.16
C ASP A 263 13.68 -11.01 17.53
N ASN A 264 13.03 -10.02 16.90
CA ASN A 264 11.66 -10.12 16.39
C ASN A 264 10.64 -10.53 17.46
N ILE A 265 10.89 -10.18 18.73
CA ILE A 265 10.03 -10.54 19.86
C ILE A 265 9.00 -9.45 20.08
N VAL A 266 7.74 -9.82 20.30
CA VAL A 266 6.70 -8.87 20.67
C VAL A 266 6.88 -8.48 22.13
N VAL A 267 7.04 -7.19 22.37
CA VAL A 267 7.24 -6.56 23.68
C VAL A 267 6.16 -5.52 23.94
N ALA A 268 6.13 -4.97 25.15
CA ALA A 268 5.26 -3.85 25.49
C ALA A 268 6.09 -2.59 25.70
N ASN A 269 5.81 -1.52 24.96
CA ASN A 269 6.47 -0.23 25.12
C ASN A 269 5.44 0.90 25.22
N PRO A 270 5.83 2.09 25.70
CA PRO A 270 4.97 3.27 25.60
C PRO A 270 4.46 3.43 24.17
N CYS A 271 3.18 3.78 24.04
CA CYS A 271 2.56 3.97 22.74
C CYS A 271 3.21 5.17 22.02
N LYS A 272 3.73 4.93 20.82
CA LYS A 272 4.38 5.95 19.98
C LYS A 272 3.32 6.74 19.21
N CYS A 273 3.64 7.99 18.91
CA CYS A 273 2.87 8.86 18.01
C CYS A 273 1.39 9.05 18.40
N LEU A 274 1.11 9.09 19.71
CA LEU A 274 -0.20 9.49 20.24
C LEU A 274 -0.36 11.02 20.33
N THR A 275 0.74 11.76 20.25
CA THR A 275 0.82 13.23 20.22
C THR A 275 0.93 13.73 18.77
N LYS A 276 0.61 15.00 18.51
CA LYS A 276 0.62 15.63 17.16
C LYS A 276 2.04 15.95 16.64
N ASP A 277 3.04 15.14 17.00
CA ASP A 277 4.43 15.37 16.61
C ASP A 277 4.67 14.92 15.16
N ALA A 278 4.99 15.89 14.29
CA ALA A 278 5.18 15.66 12.85
C ALA A 278 6.39 14.76 12.52
N SER A 279 7.32 14.57 13.46
CA SER A 279 8.52 13.74 13.28
C SER A 279 8.33 12.29 13.72
N CYS A 280 7.17 11.93 14.27
CA CYS A 280 6.92 10.60 14.80
C CYS A 280 6.41 9.67 13.69
N ASP A 281 7.11 8.56 13.42
CA ASP A 281 6.63 7.52 12.50
C ASP A 281 5.67 6.58 13.24
N PRO A 282 4.35 6.64 12.99
CA PRO A 282 3.40 5.82 13.71
C PRO A 282 3.42 4.36 13.22
N ALA A 283 3.97 4.06 12.05
CA ALA A 283 3.88 2.74 11.41
C ALA A 283 4.72 1.65 12.10
N ILE A 284 5.64 2.05 12.98
CA ILE A 284 6.60 1.15 13.63
C ILE A 284 6.00 0.32 14.78
N GLN A 285 4.81 0.67 15.29
CA GLN A 285 4.18 -0.03 16.41
C GLN A 285 2.81 -0.65 16.03
N TRP A 286 2.57 -0.86 14.74
CA TRP A 286 1.27 -1.28 14.25
C TRP A 286 1.14 -2.79 14.13
N PHE A 287 -0.04 -3.28 14.52
CA PHE A 287 -0.47 -4.63 14.19
C PHE A 287 -1.86 -4.59 13.56
N LYS A 288 -2.07 -5.45 12.55
CA LYS A 288 -3.35 -5.58 11.85
C LYS A 288 -3.78 -7.04 11.86
N VAL A 289 -5.04 -7.28 12.21
CA VAL A 289 -5.68 -8.58 11.97
C VAL A 289 -6.10 -8.60 10.50
N LEU A 290 -5.53 -9.53 9.72
CA LEU A 290 -5.85 -9.80 8.32
C LEU A 290 -6.69 -11.06 8.21
#